data_AF-A0A8C3JDD2-F1
#
_entry.id   AF-A0A8C3JDD2-F1
#
_cell.length_a   1.000
_cell.length_b   1.000
_cell.length_c   1.000
_cell.angle_alpha   90.00
_cell.angle_beta   90.00
_cell.angle_gamma   90.00
#
_symmetry.space_group_name_H-M   'P 1'
#
loop_
_entity.id
_entity.type
_entity.pdbx_description
1 polymer ?
#
loop_
_entity_poly.entity_id
_entity_poly.type
_entity_poly.pdbx_seq_one_letter_code
_entity_poly.pdbx_strand_id
1 'polypeptide(L)'
;MDLTVSLSADLSLNRESGSISLKDSRMHKKTLKRTRKFVVDGVEVSVTTSKIISEDEKKDEEMRFLRRQELRELRLLQKEEHRNQAQLNSKHQLQLEQMLRRFEQEMTTKKKFYDTELENLERQQKQQIEKMEQDHSLRRREEAKRIRLEQERDHVKFLEQLKQMKKEVKNEVEKLPRQQRKGNMKVKMDDFAQKKQTMEQEFLAKQKEDLELAMKNITAQNKKEICDKERECLNKKQQLMRDREACIWDLEERQQQEKHQLVKQQLKDQYFLQRHELLRKHEKEREQMQRYNQRMLEQLKIRQQQEKARLPKIQRSEGKTRMAMYKKSLHIHSSGSASEQREKIKQFAQQEEKRQKAERLHQQQKHETQMKDMLAQCESNTNELQQLQNEKCHLLIEHETQKLKSLDENHNQHMKEWRDKLRPRKKALEDELNQKKREQEMFFKLSEEADGQMPASPTKHAKFVPFSSAESS
;
A
#
# COMPACT_ATOMS: atom_id res chain seq x y z
N MET A 1 15.99 -4.26 -5.25
CA MET A 1 17.36 -3.96 -4.79
C MET A 1 17.82 -5.16 -3.99
N ASP A 2 18.56 -6.05 -4.64
CA ASP A 2 19.04 -7.29 -4.03
C ASP A 2 20.30 -7.02 -3.21
N LEU A 3 20.18 -7.17 -1.89
CA LEU A 3 21.30 -7.07 -0.95
C LEU A 3 21.65 -8.47 -0.46
N THR A 4 22.37 -9.20 -1.29
CA THR A 4 23.12 -10.40 -0.89
C THR A 4 24.35 -9.96 -0.11
N VAL A 5 24.22 -9.87 1.21
CA VAL A 5 25.35 -9.64 2.12
C VAL A 5 26.14 -10.94 2.24
N SER A 6 27.23 -11.04 1.47
CA SER A 6 28.26 -12.07 1.64
C SER A 6 29.21 -11.66 2.76
N LEU A 7 29.12 -12.32 3.92
CA LEU A 7 30.14 -12.24 4.95
C LEU A 7 31.06 -13.46 4.83
N SER A 8 32.25 -13.25 4.29
CA SER A 8 33.37 -14.20 4.31
C SER A 8 34.68 -13.42 4.40
N ALA A 9 35.32 -13.50 5.56
CA ALA A 9 36.73 -13.19 5.83
C ALA A 9 37.03 -13.78 7.22
N ASP A 10 37.58 -14.98 7.29
CA ASP A 10 39.02 -15.29 7.39
C ASP A 10 39.48 -15.46 8.85
N LEU A 11 39.50 -16.71 9.29
CA LEU A 11 40.14 -17.16 10.52
C LEU A 11 41.60 -17.53 10.21
N SER A 12 42.54 -16.68 10.62
CA SER A 12 43.97 -17.02 10.65
C SER A 12 44.30 -17.77 11.95
N LEU A 13 44.40 -19.10 11.90
CA LEU A 13 44.89 -19.90 13.01
C LEU A 13 46.43 -19.97 12.99
N ASN A 14 47.01 -19.45 14.06
CA ASN A 14 48.43 -19.48 14.38
C ASN A 14 48.89 -20.94 14.63
N ARG A 15 50.02 -21.31 14.04
CA ARG A 15 50.56 -22.68 14.01
C ARG A 15 51.90 -22.69 14.74
N GLU A 16 51.91 -23.02 16.03
CA GLU A 16 53.15 -23.35 16.73
C GLU A 16 52.87 -24.21 17.97
N SER A 17 53.30 -25.48 17.91
CA SER A 17 53.88 -26.26 19.02
C SER A 17 53.99 -27.72 18.61
N GLY A 18 55.22 -28.14 18.27
CA GLY A 18 55.55 -29.50 17.89
C GLY A 18 55.64 -30.47 19.09
N SER A 19 55.44 -31.76 18.81
CA SER A 19 56.21 -32.85 19.43
C SER A 19 56.00 -34.16 18.66
N ILE A 20 57.02 -34.43 17.84
CA ILE A 20 57.58 -35.69 17.34
C ILE A 20 56.99 -37.00 17.92
N SER A 21 56.39 -37.82 17.03
CA SER A 21 56.52 -39.29 17.12
C SER A 21 56.44 -39.89 15.71
N LEU A 22 57.61 -39.93 15.05
CA LEU A 22 57.79 -40.31 13.64
C LEU A 22 58.09 -41.80 13.42
N LYS A 23 57.91 -42.69 14.40
CA LYS A 23 58.49 -44.05 14.31
C LYS A 23 57.55 -45.25 14.26
N ASP A 24 56.23 -45.07 14.13
CA ASP A 24 55.29 -46.23 14.04
C ASP A 24 54.20 -46.15 12.97
N SER A 25 54.33 -45.28 11.95
CA SER A 25 53.37 -45.22 10.81
C SER A 25 53.64 -46.24 9.69
N ARG A 26 54.38 -47.32 9.97
CA ARG A 26 54.88 -48.23 8.91
C ARG A 26 53.97 -49.40 8.54
N MET A 27 52.83 -49.60 9.21
CA MET A 27 52.09 -50.86 9.06
C MET A 27 50.78 -50.84 8.25
N HIS A 28 50.26 -49.69 7.80
CA HIS A 28 48.97 -49.64 7.08
C HIS A 28 48.96 -48.83 5.77
N LYS A 29 50.06 -48.84 5.00
CA LYS A 29 50.10 -48.21 3.67
C LYS A 29 49.75 -49.25 2.60
N LYS A 30 48.57 -49.14 2.00
CA LYS A 30 48.19 -49.97 0.83
C LYS A 30 48.68 -49.27 -0.43
N THR A 31 49.45 -49.97 -1.27
CA THR A 31 49.98 -49.39 -2.52
C THR A 31 49.10 -49.82 -3.67
N LEU A 32 48.47 -48.86 -4.35
CA LEU A 32 47.76 -49.12 -5.60
C LEU A 32 48.78 -49.06 -6.75
N LYS A 33 49.03 -50.20 -7.38
CA LYS A 33 49.85 -50.29 -8.60
C LYS A 33 48.94 -50.41 -9.82
N ARG A 34 49.19 -49.61 -10.84
CA ARG A 34 48.56 -49.74 -12.16
C ARG A 34 49.65 -49.87 -13.21
N THR A 35 49.69 -51.04 -13.85
CA THR A 35 50.55 -51.28 -15.01
C THR A 35 49.76 -51.02 -16.27
N ARG A 36 50.28 -50.12 -17.12
CA ARG A 36 49.76 -49.89 -18.46
C ARG A 36 50.82 -50.36 -19.44
N LYS A 37 50.41 -51.07 -20.49
CA LYS A 37 51.32 -51.53 -21.54
C LYS A 37 51.10 -50.71 -22.80
N PHE A 38 52.18 -50.30 -23.44
CA PHE A 38 52.17 -49.50 -24.65
C PHE A 38 53.21 -50.07 -25.62
N VAL A 39 52.97 -50.00 -26.92
CA VAL A 39 53.96 -50.37 -27.93
C VAL A 39 54.62 -49.08 -28.42
N VAL A 40 55.94 -49.00 -28.28
CA VAL A 40 56.76 -47.88 -28.79
C VAL A 40 57.80 -48.51 -29.72
N ASP A 41 57.83 -48.06 -30.98
CA ASP A 41 58.72 -48.57 -32.03
C ASP A 41 58.69 -50.10 -32.22
N GLY A 42 57.48 -50.69 -32.16
CA GLY A 42 57.27 -52.12 -32.38
C GLY A 42 57.61 -53.04 -31.19
N VAL A 43 58.06 -52.47 -30.06
CA VAL A 43 58.39 -53.22 -28.84
C VAL A 43 57.37 -52.89 -27.74
N GLU A 44 56.80 -53.92 -27.11
CA GLU A 44 55.84 -53.75 -26.01
C GLU A 44 56.56 -53.34 -24.71
N VAL A 45 56.29 -52.12 -24.24
CA VAL A 45 56.84 -51.52 -23.02
C VAL A 45 55.73 -51.37 -21.97
N SER A 46 55.94 -51.96 -20.79
CA SER A 46 55.00 -51.82 -19.66
C SER A 46 55.47 -50.75 -18.67
N VAL A 47 54.65 -49.72 -18.45
CA VAL A 47 54.86 -48.67 -17.45
C VAL A 47 53.96 -48.96 -16.25
N THR A 48 54.58 -49.23 -15.10
CA THR A 48 53.86 -49.40 -13.83
C THR A 48 53.96 -48.14 -12.99
N THR A 49 52.83 -47.48 -12.76
CA THR A 49 52.74 -46.37 -11.80
C THR A 49 52.18 -46.88 -10.47
N SER A 50 52.83 -46.50 -9.36
CA SER A 50 52.41 -46.90 -8.01
C SER A 50 52.07 -45.67 -7.18
N LYS A 51 50.86 -45.63 -6.61
CA LYS A 51 50.43 -44.61 -5.65
C LYS A 51 50.25 -45.25 -4.27
N ILE A 52 50.87 -44.66 -3.26
CA ILE A 52 50.70 -45.08 -1.86
C ILE A 52 49.41 -44.45 -1.34
N ILE A 53 48.41 -45.27 -1.02
CA ILE A 53 47.16 -44.84 -0.39
C ILE A 53 47.35 -44.94 1.12
N SER A 54 47.39 -43.79 1.80
CA SER A 54 47.42 -43.71 3.26
C SER A 54 46.00 -43.75 3.85
N GLU A 55 45.90 -44.06 5.14
CA GLU A 55 44.66 -43.97 5.91
C GLU A 55 44.11 -42.53 5.97
N ASP A 56 44.99 -41.53 5.78
CA ASP A 56 44.64 -40.11 5.73
C ASP A 56 43.91 -39.72 4.42
N GLU A 57 44.24 -40.33 3.27
CA GLU A 57 43.51 -40.07 2.01
C GLU A 57 42.02 -40.49 2.09
N LYS A 58 41.70 -41.51 2.89
CA LYS A 58 40.30 -41.95 3.10
C LYS A 58 39.50 -40.98 3.95
N LYS A 59 40.12 -40.40 4.99
CA LYS A 59 39.50 -39.39 5.85
C LYS A 59 39.21 -38.11 5.06
N ASP A 60 40.12 -37.71 4.18
CA ASP A 60 39.92 -36.57 3.28
C ASP A 60 38.78 -36.80 2.29
N GLU A 61 38.66 -38.01 1.74
CA GLU A 61 37.57 -38.38 0.82
C GLU A 61 36.19 -38.33 1.52
N GLU A 62 36.13 -38.81 2.77
CA GLU A 62 34.93 -38.77 3.62
C GLU A 62 34.53 -37.34 3.96
N MET A 63 35.48 -36.48 4.36
CA MET A 63 35.24 -35.06 4.60
C MET A 63 34.73 -34.34 3.33
N ARG A 64 35.30 -34.65 2.16
CA ARG A 64 34.80 -34.14 0.87
C ARG A 64 33.39 -34.60 0.56
N PHE A 65 33.04 -35.85 0.85
CA PHE A 65 31.70 -36.38 0.65
C PHE A 65 30.67 -35.65 1.52
N LEU A 66 30.98 -35.44 2.80
CA LEU A 66 30.12 -34.73 3.75
C LEU A 66 29.90 -33.27 3.31
N ARG A 67 30.97 -32.57 2.92
CA ARG A 67 30.85 -31.20 2.42
C ARG A 67 29.97 -31.12 1.17
N ARG A 68 30.08 -32.09 0.25
CA ARG A 68 29.21 -32.16 -0.93
C ARG A 68 27.75 -32.42 -0.55
N GLN A 69 27.49 -33.18 0.50
CA GLN A 69 26.14 -33.40 1.01
C GLN A 69 25.54 -32.12 1.58
N GLU A 70 26.26 -31.42 2.46
CA GLU A 70 25.84 -30.15 3.05
C GLU A 70 25.52 -29.10 1.97
N LEU A 71 26.35 -29.01 0.92
CA LEU A 71 26.10 -28.11 -0.22
C LEU A 71 24.84 -28.47 -1.01
N ARG A 72 24.51 -29.77 -1.14
CA ARG A 72 23.27 -30.19 -1.81
C ARG A 72 22.05 -29.83 -0.97
N GLU A 73 22.11 -30.03 0.34
CA GLU A 73 21.04 -29.65 1.27
C GLU A 73 20.76 -28.13 1.20
N LEU A 74 21.81 -27.30 1.19
CA LEU A 74 21.68 -25.84 1.03
C LEU A 74 21.02 -25.44 -0.28
N ARG A 75 21.38 -26.09 -1.40
CA ARG A 75 20.76 -25.81 -2.71
C ARG A 75 19.27 -26.15 -2.75
N LEU A 76 18.87 -27.26 -2.11
CA LEU A 76 17.46 -27.64 -2.03
C LEU A 76 16.67 -26.63 -1.21
N LEU A 77 17.23 -26.18 -0.08
CA LEU A 77 16.61 -25.18 0.77
C LEU A 77 16.43 -23.84 0.04
N GLN A 78 17.45 -23.38 -0.69
CA GLN A 78 17.36 -22.18 -1.53
C GLN A 78 16.31 -22.32 -2.63
N LYS A 79 16.22 -23.48 -3.28
CA LYS A 79 15.21 -23.74 -4.31
C LYS A 79 13.79 -23.66 -3.74
N GLU A 80 13.60 -24.17 -2.53
CA GLU A 80 12.31 -24.12 -1.84
C GLU A 80 11.95 -22.69 -1.40
N GLU A 81 12.91 -21.95 -0.84
CA GLU A 81 12.78 -20.53 -0.48
C GLU A 81 12.37 -19.68 -1.70
N HIS A 82 13.06 -19.83 -2.83
CA HIS A 82 12.67 -19.15 -4.07
C HIS A 82 11.25 -19.49 -4.53
N ARG A 83 10.82 -20.75 -4.39
CA ARG A 83 9.47 -21.18 -4.76
C ARG A 83 8.43 -20.53 -3.85
N ASN A 84 8.64 -20.52 -2.53
CA ASN A 84 7.72 -19.92 -1.57
C ASN A 84 7.63 -18.40 -1.79
N GLN A 85 8.77 -17.74 -2.02
CA GLN A 85 8.82 -16.31 -2.32
C GLN A 85 8.06 -15.99 -3.62
N ALA A 86 8.22 -16.78 -4.67
CA ALA A 86 7.51 -16.58 -5.93
C ALA A 86 5.99 -16.75 -5.78
N GLN A 87 5.55 -17.77 -5.02
CA GLN A 87 4.13 -17.98 -4.72
C GLN A 87 3.55 -16.82 -3.92
N LEU A 88 4.27 -16.34 -2.92
CA LEU A 88 3.84 -15.21 -2.10
C LEU A 88 3.74 -13.92 -2.93
N ASN A 89 4.74 -13.64 -3.78
CA ASN A 89 4.73 -12.48 -4.67
C ASN A 89 3.55 -12.52 -5.65
N SER A 90 3.25 -13.70 -6.23
CA SER A 90 2.10 -13.87 -7.11
C SER A 90 0.78 -13.61 -6.39
N LYS A 91 0.63 -14.12 -5.14
CA LYS A 91 -0.53 -13.82 -4.29
C LYS A 91 -0.67 -12.33 -4.01
N HIS A 92 0.42 -11.65 -3.66
CA HIS A 92 0.42 -10.21 -3.39
C HIS A 92 0.02 -9.38 -4.62
N GLN A 93 0.53 -9.74 -5.79
CA GLN A 93 0.16 -9.09 -7.04
C GLN A 93 -1.35 -9.25 -7.32
N LEU A 94 -1.88 -10.46 -7.19
CA LEU A 94 -3.30 -10.72 -7.40
C LEU A 94 -4.19 -9.91 -6.44
N GLN A 95 -3.81 -9.80 -5.17
CA GLN A 95 -4.56 -9.00 -4.18
C GLN A 95 -4.57 -7.50 -4.55
N LEU A 96 -3.43 -6.97 -5.03
CA LEU A 96 -3.31 -5.59 -5.48
C LEU A 96 -4.21 -5.32 -6.70
N GLU A 97 -4.16 -6.19 -7.70
CA GLU A 97 -4.99 -6.09 -8.91
C GLU A 97 -6.49 -6.14 -8.58
N GLN A 98 -6.89 -7.06 -7.68
CA GLN A 98 -8.29 -7.16 -7.23
C GLN A 98 -8.78 -5.92 -6.49
N MET A 99 -7.92 -5.28 -5.69
CA MET A 99 -8.27 -4.06 -4.97
C MET A 99 -8.39 -2.87 -5.95
N LEU A 100 -7.43 -2.70 -6.86
CA LEU A 100 -7.48 -1.64 -7.88
C LEU A 100 -8.71 -1.76 -8.78
N ARG A 101 -9.03 -2.98 -9.24
CA ARG A 101 -10.21 -3.24 -10.06
C ARG A 101 -11.52 -2.91 -9.34
N ARG A 102 -11.62 -3.23 -8.04
CA ARG A 102 -12.79 -2.88 -7.22
C ARG A 102 -12.96 -1.37 -7.10
N PHE A 103 -11.87 -0.66 -6.81
CA PHE A 103 -11.88 0.80 -6.74
C PHE A 103 -12.29 1.46 -8.07
N GLU A 104 -11.72 1.03 -9.19
CA GLU A 104 -12.06 1.57 -10.51
C GLU A 104 -13.54 1.35 -10.87
N GLN A 105 -14.09 0.18 -10.52
CA GLN A 105 -15.51 -0.11 -10.73
C GLN A 105 -16.41 0.77 -9.85
N GLU A 106 -16.08 0.93 -8.57
CA GLU A 106 -16.84 1.79 -7.64
C GLU A 106 -16.79 3.26 -8.11
N MET A 107 -15.60 3.76 -8.45
CA MET A 107 -15.39 5.10 -8.98
C MET A 107 -16.19 5.36 -10.26
N THR A 108 -16.13 4.45 -11.22
CA THR A 108 -16.86 4.59 -12.49
C THR A 108 -18.37 4.58 -12.25
N THR A 109 -18.85 3.71 -11.37
CA THR A 109 -20.28 3.60 -11.04
C THR A 109 -20.79 4.88 -10.39
N LYS A 110 -20.05 5.44 -9.42
CA LYS A 110 -20.46 6.68 -8.74
C LYS A 110 -20.41 7.88 -9.66
N LYS A 111 -19.40 8.02 -10.52
CA LYS A 111 -19.35 9.07 -11.55
C LYS A 111 -20.57 9.01 -12.47
N LYS A 112 -20.84 7.83 -13.06
CA LYS A 112 -22.00 7.62 -13.94
C LYS A 112 -23.33 7.94 -13.26
N PHE A 113 -23.48 7.55 -11.99
CA PHE A 113 -24.67 7.87 -11.19
C PHE A 113 -24.91 9.39 -11.13
N TYR A 114 -23.92 10.17 -10.68
CA TYR A 114 -24.10 11.62 -10.56
C TYR A 114 -24.22 12.32 -11.93
N ASP A 115 -23.53 11.83 -12.96
CA ASP A 115 -23.66 12.37 -14.32
C ASP A 115 -25.11 12.17 -14.83
N THR A 116 -25.72 11.02 -14.54
CA THR A 116 -27.12 10.72 -14.88
C THR A 116 -28.12 11.57 -14.08
N GLU A 117 -27.88 11.74 -12.77
CA GLU A 117 -28.73 12.57 -11.91
C GLU A 117 -28.69 14.06 -12.31
N LEU A 118 -27.52 14.56 -12.74
CA LEU A 118 -27.38 15.91 -13.28
C LEU A 118 -28.16 16.08 -14.59
N GLU A 119 -28.04 15.13 -15.52
CA GLU A 119 -28.79 15.16 -16.78
C GLU A 119 -30.31 15.11 -16.54
N ASN A 120 -30.75 14.25 -15.62
CA ASN A 120 -32.15 14.16 -15.21
C ASN A 120 -32.65 15.48 -14.63
N LEU A 121 -31.87 16.13 -13.76
CA LEU A 121 -32.23 17.41 -13.16
C LEU A 121 -32.34 18.51 -14.21
N GLU A 122 -31.41 18.57 -15.17
CA GLU A 122 -31.44 19.53 -16.29
C GLU A 122 -32.67 19.33 -17.19
N ARG A 123 -33.01 18.07 -17.49
CA ARG A 123 -34.21 17.74 -18.26
C ARG A 123 -35.48 18.16 -17.51
N GLN A 124 -35.57 17.87 -16.22
CA GLN A 124 -36.70 18.25 -15.38
C GLN A 124 -36.85 19.78 -15.28
N GLN A 125 -35.74 20.49 -15.08
CA GLN A 125 -35.72 21.95 -15.09
C GLN A 125 -36.30 22.49 -16.40
N LYS A 126 -35.78 22.05 -17.55
CA LYS A 126 -36.24 22.52 -18.86
C LYS A 126 -37.74 22.33 -19.06
N GLN A 127 -38.26 21.14 -18.74
CA GLN A 127 -39.69 20.84 -18.84
C GLN A 127 -40.53 21.72 -17.91
N GLN A 128 -40.02 22.01 -16.71
CA GLN A 128 -40.72 22.83 -15.74
C GLN A 128 -40.79 24.30 -16.15
N ILE A 129 -39.70 24.86 -16.70
CA ILE A 129 -39.70 26.23 -17.24
C ILE A 129 -40.66 26.33 -18.42
N GLU A 130 -40.58 25.40 -19.39
CA GLU A 130 -41.45 25.41 -20.57
C GLU A 130 -42.94 25.36 -20.18
N LYS A 131 -43.29 24.53 -19.18
CA LYS A 131 -44.65 24.48 -18.65
C LYS A 131 -45.08 25.81 -18.02
N MET A 132 -44.22 26.42 -17.19
CA MET A 132 -44.55 27.72 -16.58
C MET A 132 -44.72 28.80 -17.63
N GLU A 133 -43.89 28.85 -18.66
CA GLU A 133 -44.02 29.82 -19.75
C GLU A 133 -45.35 29.67 -20.50
N GLN A 134 -45.80 28.42 -20.73
CA GLN A 134 -47.12 28.14 -21.30
C GLN A 134 -48.26 28.63 -20.38
N ASP A 135 -48.19 28.32 -19.08
CA ASP A 135 -49.17 28.75 -18.08
C ASP A 135 -49.20 30.29 -17.94
N HIS A 136 -48.04 30.93 -18.00
CA HIS A 136 -47.86 32.39 -17.97
C HIS A 136 -48.49 33.06 -19.19
N SER A 137 -48.31 32.47 -20.37
CA SER A 137 -48.93 32.93 -21.63
C SER A 137 -50.45 32.82 -21.57
N LEU A 138 -50.97 31.71 -21.02
CA LEU A 138 -52.41 31.51 -20.82
C LEU A 138 -52.99 32.53 -19.84
N ARG A 139 -52.41 32.65 -18.63
CA ARG A 139 -52.85 33.62 -17.60
C ARG A 139 -52.85 35.04 -18.13
N ARG A 140 -51.82 35.45 -18.87
CA ARG A 140 -51.75 36.79 -19.49
C ARG A 140 -52.90 37.02 -20.48
N ARG A 141 -53.24 36.00 -21.29
CA ARG A 141 -54.35 36.07 -22.25
C ARG A 141 -55.71 36.17 -21.56
N GLU A 142 -55.91 35.41 -20.49
CA GLU A 142 -57.15 35.41 -19.71
C GLU A 142 -57.35 36.73 -18.97
N GLU A 143 -56.30 37.27 -18.34
CA GLU A 143 -56.39 38.56 -17.65
C GLU A 143 -56.61 39.71 -18.64
N ALA A 144 -55.95 39.70 -19.81
CA ALA A 144 -56.20 40.67 -20.87
C ALA A 144 -57.64 40.61 -21.41
N LYS A 145 -58.29 39.42 -21.39
CA LYS A 145 -59.72 39.31 -21.73
C LYS A 145 -60.59 39.88 -20.60
N ARG A 146 -60.27 39.58 -19.34
CA ARG A 146 -60.99 40.11 -18.17
C ARG A 146 -60.95 41.64 -18.13
N ILE A 147 -59.77 42.24 -18.27
CA ILE A 147 -59.61 43.70 -18.22
C ILE A 147 -60.42 44.38 -19.32
N ARG A 148 -60.42 43.84 -20.55
CA ARG A 148 -61.23 44.39 -21.64
C ARG A 148 -62.73 44.33 -21.36
N LEU A 149 -63.22 43.24 -20.77
CA LEU A 149 -64.62 43.11 -20.37
C LEU A 149 -64.99 44.13 -19.28
N GLU A 150 -64.09 44.39 -18.34
CA GLU A 150 -64.28 45.37 -17.28
C GLU A 150 -64.25 46.81 -17.82
N GLN A 151 -63.31 47.12 -18.71
CA GLN A 151 -63.26 48.40 -19.43
C GLN A 151 -64.55 48.67 -20.21
N GLU A 152 -65.14 47.67 -20.86
CA GLU A 152 -66.41 47.81 -21.58
C GLU A 152 -67.58 48.12 -20.61
N ARG A 153 -67.64 47.43 -19.46
CA ARG A 153 -68.64 47.71 -18.41
C ARG A 153 -68.50 49.12 -17.84
N ASP A 154 -67.28 49.56 -17.60
CA ASP A 154 -67.02 50.89 -17.04
C ASP A 154 -67.26 51.99 -18.08
N HIS A 155 -67.00 51.72 -19.36
CA HIS A 155 -67.35 52.63 -20.45
C HIS A 155 -68.87 52.84 -20.53
N VAL A 156 -69.68 51.77 -20.37
CA VAL A 156 -71.15 51.89 -20.31
C VAL A 156 -71.59 52.76 -19.14
N LYS A 157 -71.01 52.57 -17.94
CA LYS A 157 -71.32 53.41 -16.76
C LYS A 157 -70.94 54.87 -17.00
N PHE A 158 -69.79 55.11 -17.61
CA PHE A 158 -69.30 56.46 -17.94
C PHE A 158 -70.25 57.18 -18.91
N LEU A 159 -70.73 56.50 -19.96
CA LEU A 159 -71.70 57.07 -20.89
C LEU A 159 -73.03 57.44 -20.21
N GLU A 160 -73.53 56.61 -19.29
CA GLU A 160 -74.75 56.92 -18.53
C GLU A 160 -74.52 58.11 -17.58
N GLN A 161 -73.35 58.22 -16.96
CA GLN A 161 -72.97 59.38 -16.14
C GLN A 161 -72.94 60.68 -16.97
N LEU A 162 -72.34 60.65 -18.17
CA LEU A 162 -72.35 61.81 -19.08
C LEU A 162 -73.77 62.22 -19.48
N LYS A 163 -74.66 61.24 -19.71
CA LYS A 163 -76.07 61.48 -20.03
C LYS A 163 -76.82 62.10 -18.86
N GLN A 164 -76.54 61.67 -17.64
CA GLN A 164 -77.11 62.23 -16.41
C GLN A 164 -76.63 63.67 -16.17
N MET A 165 -75.32 63.93 -16.28
CA MET A 165 -74.77 65.30 -16.18
C MET A 165 -75.38 66.24 -17.23
N LYS A 166 -75.61 65.76 -18.46
CA LYS A 166 -76.29 66.55 -19.51
C LYS A 166 -77.72 66.94 -19.10
N LYS A 167 -78.46 66.03 -18.42
CA LYS A 167 -79.81 66.32 -17.91
C LYS A 167 -79.75 67.37 -16.79
N GLU A 168 -78.78 67.26 -15.88
CA GLU A 168 -78.59 68.21 -14.79
C GLU A 168 -78.29 69.62 -15.29
N VAL A 169 -77.41 69.76 -16.29
CA VAL A 169 -77.12 71.05 -16.94
C VAL A 169 -78.39 71.68 -17.54
N LYS A 170 -79.26 70.88 -18.19
CA LYS A 170 -80.55 71.37 -18.70
C LYS A 170 -81.47 71.83 -17.56
N ASN A 171 -81.59 71.02 -16.52
CA ASN A 171 -82.43 71.30 -15.36
C ASN A 171 -81.97 72.56 -14.59
N GLU A 172 -80.67 72.82 -14.51
CA GLU A 172 -80.10 74.05 -13.92
C GLU A 172 -80.49 75.29 -14.72
N VAL A 173 -80.38 75.23 -16.05
CA VAL A 173 -80.74 76.36 -16.92
C VAL A 173 -82.25 76.64 -16.89
N GLU A 174 -83.08 75.61 -16.72
CA GLU A 174 -84.54 75.76 -16.58
C GLU A 174 -84.97 76.49 -15.31
N LYS A 175 -84.16 76.47 -14.24
CA LYS A 175 -84.42 77.19 -12.99
C LYS A 175 -84.13 78.69 -13.06
N LEU A 176 -83.51 79.18 -14.14
CA LEU A 176 -83.19 80.60 -14.33
C LEU A 176 -84.40 81.43 -14.81
N PRO A 177 -84.39 82.77 -14.69
CA PRO A 177 -85.42 83.64 -15.26
C PRO A 177 -85.54 83.49 -16.78
N ARG A 178 -86.76 83.48 -17.32
CA ARG A 178 -87.08 83.14 -18.73
C ARG A 178 -86.28 83.96 -19.77
N GLN A 179 -85.96 85.21 -19.46
CA GLN A 179 -85.17 86.12 -20.32
C GLN A 179 -83.69 85.72 -20.43
N GLN A 180 -83.14 85.02 -19.44
CA GLN A 180 -81.73 84.63 -19.37
C GLN A 180 -81.47 83.18 -19.84
N ARG A 181 -82.52 82.37 -19.99
CA ARG A 181 -82.40 80.94 -20.33
C ARG A 181 -81.75 80.68 -21.68
N LYS A 182 -82.07 81.46 -22.72
CA LYS A 182 -81.56 81.21 -24.09
C LYS A 182 -80.05 81.44 -24.19
N GLY A 183 -79.55 82.53 -23.59
CA GLY A 183 -78.12 82.84 -23.54
C GLY A 183 -77.34 81.86 -22.66
N ASN A 184 -77.86 81.56 -21.46
CA ASN A 184 -77.23 80.61 -20.54
C ASN A 184 -77.27 79.17 -21.05
N MET A 185 -78.32 78.74 -21.77
CA MET A 185 -78.40 77.40 -22.36
C MET A 185 -77.27 77.18 -23.36
N LYS A 186 -76.95 78.19 -24.17
CA LYS A 186 -75.86 78.09 -25.16
C LYS A 186 -74.51 77.96 -24.46
N VAL A 187 -74.20 78.87 -23.54
CA VAL A 187 -72.92 78.87 -22.80
C VAL A 187 -72.75 77.57 -21.99
N LYS A 188 -73.76 77.16 -21.22
CA LYS A 188 -73.69 75.93 -20.40
C LYS A 188 -73.62 74.66 -21.25
N MET A 189 -74.19 74.63 -22.45
CA MET A 189 -74.07 73.49 -23.37
C MET A 189 -72.69 73.43 -24.03
N ASP A 190 -72.12 74.57 -24.40
CA ASP A 190 -70.76 74.67 -24.94
C ASP A 190 -69.73 74.29 -23.87
N ASP A 191 -69.88 74.79 -22.63
CA ASP A 191 -69.06 74.40 -21.47
C ASP A 191 -69.19 72.90 -21.18
N PHE A 192 -70.40 72.34 -21.23
CA PHE A 192 -70.64 70.92 -21.06
C PHE A 192 -70.00 70.09 -22.19
N ALA A 193 -70.03 70.57 -23.44
CA ALA A 193 -69.40 69.88 -24.56
C ALA A 193 -67.87 69.82 -24.39
N GLN A 194 -67.25 70.91 -23.97
CA GLN A 194 -65.81 70.94 -23.67
C GLN A 194 -65.47 70.04 -22.48
N LYS A 195 -66.24 70.13 -21.38
CA LYS A 195 -66.05 69.28 -20.20
C LYS A 195 -66.25 67.79 -20.52
N LYS A 196 -67.24 67.45 -21.36
CA LYS A 196 -67.47 66.09 -21.85
C LYS A 196 -66.23 65.59 -22.60
N GLN A 197 -65.70 66.39 -23.53
CA GLN A 197 -64.52 66.03 -24.30
C GLN A 197 -63.31 65.77 -23.41
N THR A 198 -63.05 66.63 -22.42
CA THR A 198 -61.97 66.43 -21.45
C THR A 198 -62.17 65.16 -20.63
N MET A 199 -63.36 64.95 -20.06
CA MET A 199 -63.65 63.74 -19.27
C MET A 199 -63.54 62.45 -20.10
N GLU A 200 -63.93 62.49 -21.38
CA GLU A 200 -63.81 61.35 -22.30
C GLU A 200 -62.35 61.05 -22.63
N GLN A 201 -61.52 62.07 -22.83
CA GLN A 201 -60.07 61.91 -23.00
C GLN A 201 -59.40 61.34 -21.74
N GLU A 202 -59.71 61.90 -20.57
CA GLU A 202 -59.17 61.44 -19.28
C GLU A 202 -59.59 59.99 -18.99
N PHE A 203 -60.85 59.62 -19.26
CA PHE A 203 -61.36 58.27 -19.07
C PHE A 203 -60.62 57.25 -19.95
N LEU A 204 -60.44 57.56 -21.24
CA LEU A 204 -59.72 56.68 -22.17
C LEU A 204 -58.23 56.59 -21.83
N ALA A 205 -57.61 57.71 -21.46
CA ALA A 205 -56.22 57.73 -21.03
C ALA A 205 -56.01 56.86 -19.77
N LYS A 206 -56.91 56.99 -18.79
CA LYS A 206 -56.89 56.19 -17.56
C LYS A 206 -57.09 54.70 -17.84
N GLN A 207 -58.07 54.33 -18.66
CA GLN A 207 -58.28 52.92 -19.03
C GLN A 207 -57.04 52.32 -19.70
N LYS A 208 -56.36 53.08 -20.56
CA LYS A 208 -55.12 52.67 -21.21
C LYS A 208 -53.98 52.49 -20.20
N GLU A 209 -53.79 53.47 -19.31
CA GLU A 209 -52.77 53.41 -18.26
C GLU A 209 -52.99 52.23 -17.31
N ASP A 210 -54.22 52.01 -16.84
CA ASP A 210 -54.58 50.91 -15.95
C ASP A 210 -54.31 49.54 -16.63
N LEU A 211 -54.62 49.41 -17.93
CA LEU A 211 -54.32 48.20 -18.70
C LEU A 211 -52.81 47.99 -18.86
N GLU A 212 -52.07 49.03 -19.23
CA GLU A 212 -50.60 48.96 -19.36
C GLU A 212 -49.94 48.57 -18.03
N LEU A 213 -50.39 49.16 -16.92
CA LEU A 213 -49.91 48.86 -15.58
C LEU A 213 -50.23 47.41 -15.17
N ALA A 214 -51.46 46.96 -15.40
CA ALA A 214 -51.86 45.58 -15.10
C ALA A 214 -51.02 44.56 -15.91
N MET A 215 -50.82 44.81 -17.21
CA MET A 215 -50.03 43.94 -18.08
C MET A 215 -48.53 43.94 -17.71
N LYS A 216 -47.99 45.10 -17.30
CA LYS A 216 -46.63 45.21 -16.78
C LYS A 216 -46.46 44.43 -15.48
N ASN A 217 -47.42 44.54 -14.55
CA ASN A 217 -47.40 43.81 -13.28
C ASN A 217 -47.46 42.29 -13.48
N ILE A 218 -48.30 41.80 -14.38
CA ILE A 218 -48.37 40.37 -14.73
C ILE A 218 -47.05 39.89 -15.33
N THR A 219 -46.44 40.69 -16.20
CA THR A 219 -45.16 40.33 -16.83
C THR A 219 -44.02 40.31 -15.82
N ALA A 220 -43.96 41.29 -14.91
CA ALA A 220 -43.00 41.31 -13.82
C ALA A 220 -43.17 40.12 -12.88
N GLN A 221 -44.41 39.77 -12.52
CA GLN A 221 -44.72 38.63 -11.68
C GLN A 221 -44.32 37.30 -12.36
N ASN A 222 -44.64 37.13 -13.64
CA ASN A 222 -44.23 35.97 -14.43
C ASN A 222 -42.70 35.83 -14.45
N LYS A 223 -41.97 36.91 -14.73
CA LYS A 223 -40.50 36.92 -14.70
C LYS A 223 -39.97 36.51 -13.33
N LYS A 224 -40.51 37.08 -12.26
CA LYS A 224 -40.13 36.74 -10.88
C LYS A 224 -40.32 35.25 -10.58
N GLU A 225 -41.45 34.66 -10.98
CA GLU A 225 -41.72 33.22 -10.79
C GLU A 225 -40.70 32.35 -11.54
N ILE A 226 -40.31 32.71 -12.76
CA ILE A 226 -39.24 32.01 -13.50
C ILE A 226 -37.90 32.16 -12.77
N CYS A 227 -37.52 33.39 -12.37
CA CYS A 227 -36.27 33.67 -11.65
C CYS A 227 -36.15 32.85 -10.36
N ASP A 228 -37.22 32.82 -9.55
CA ASP A 228 -37.25 32.09 -8.29
C ASP A 228 -37.08 30.58 -8.52
N LYS A 229 -37.71 30.05 -9.58
CA LYS A 229 -37.58 28.63 -9.93
C LYS A 229 -36.21 28.25 -10.46
N GLU A 230 -35.65 29.08 -11.34
CA GLU A 230 -34.29 28.93 -11.88
C GLU A 230 -33.24 28.94 -10.77
N ARG A 231 -33.43 29.76 -9.73
CA ARG A 231 -32.58 29.78 -8.54
C ARG A 231 -32.69 28.48 -7.74
N GLU A 232 -33.90 27.94 -7.57
CA GLU A 232 -34.11 26.65 -6.90
C GLU A 232 -33.43 25.50 -7.65
N CYS A 233 -33.57 25.44 -8.98
CA CYS A 233 -32.93 24.45 -9.83
C CYS A 233 -31.41 24.54 -9.76
N LEU A 234 -30.85 25.76 -9.81
CA LEU A 234 -29.41 25.95 -9.65
C LEU A 234 -28.93 25.47 -8.28
N ASN A 235 -29.62 25.80 -7.19
CA ASN A 235 -29.25 25.32 -5.85
C ASN A 235 -29.22 23.79 -5.76
N LYS A 236 -30.23 23.11 -6.33
CA LYS A 236 -30.27 21.64 -6.41
C LYS A 236 -29.10 21.08 -7.23
N LYS A 237 -28.80 21.69 -8.37
CA LYS A 237 -27.66 21.31 -9.23
C LYS A 237 -26.33 21.46 -8.49
N GLN A 238 -26.15 22.56 -7.77
CA GLN A 238 -24.94 22.78 -6.96
C GLN A 238 -24.81 21.77 -5.83
N GLN A 239 -25.92 21.41 -5.16
CA GLN A 239 -25.90 20.38 -4.13
C GLN A 239 -25.45 19.03 -4.69
N LEU A 240 -26.00 18.60 -5.84
CA LEU A 240 -25.56 17.37 -6.50
C LEU A 240 -24.07 17.39 -6.88
N MET A 241 -23.55 18.54 -7.35
CA MET A 241 -22.13 18.67 -7.64
C MET A 241 -21.26 18.57 -6.37
N ARG A 242 -21.70 19.14 -5.23
CA ARG A 242 -21.01 18.98 -3.94
C ARG A 242 -21.03 17.52 -3.48
N ASP A 243 -22.19 16.86 -3.56
CA ASP A 243 -22.36 15.47 -3.14
C ASP A 243 -21.50 14.53 -4.00
N ARG A 244 -21.42 14.78 -5.32
CA ARG A 244 -20.55 14.06 -6.25
C ARG A 244 -19.08 14.15 -5.83
N GLU A 245 -18.57 15.37 -5.65
CA GLU A 245 -17.17 15.58 -5.30
C GLU A 245 -16.84 15.06 -3.90
N ALA A 246 -17.74 15.24 -2.92
CA ALA A 246 -17.60 14.65 -1.59
C ALA A 246 -17.50 13.12 -1.66
N CYS A 247 -18.39 12.47 -2.42
CA CYS A 247 -18.37 11.03 -2.62
C CYS A 247 -17.05 10.55 -3.27
N ILE A 248 -16.52 11.30 -4.25
CA ILE A 248 -15.23 11.00 -4.88
C ILE A 248 -14.08 11.12 -3.87
N TRP A 249 -14.06 12.16 -3.05
CA TRP A 249 -13.00 12.35 -2.06
C TRP A 249 -13.04 11.28 -0.97
N ASP A 250 -14.23 10.89 -0.51
CA ASP A 250 -14.40 9.79 0.46
C ASP A 250 -13.91 8.45 -0.13
N LEU A 251 -14.17 8.21 -1.42
CA LEU A 251 -13.65 7.04 -2.14
C LEU A 251 -12.13 7.06 -2.23
N GLU A 252 -11.55 8.20 -2.63
CA GLU A 252 -10.10 8.39 -2.68
C GLU A 252 -9.47 8.14 -1.30
N GLU A 253 -10.06 8.66 -0.22
CA GLU A 253 -9.56 8.47 1.15
C GLU A 253 -9.57 7.00 1.56
N ARG A 254 -10.73 6.34 1.38
CA ARG A 254 -10.88 4.90 1.66
C ARG A 254 -9.85 4.07 0.91
N GLN A 255 -9.64 4.41 -0.36
CA GLN A 255 -8.68 3.73 -1.22
C GLN A 255 -7.24 3.87 -0.73
N GLN A 256 -6.84 5.04 -0.24
CA GLN A 256 -5.51 5.21 0.36
C GLN A 256 -5.34 4.37 1.63
N GLN A 257 -6.39 4.29 2.46
CA GLN A 257 -6.38 3.46 3.67
C GLN A 257 -6.32 1.97 3.35
N GLU A 258 -7.15 1.49 2.42
CA GLU A 258 -7.17 0.08 1.98
C GLU A 258 -5.83 -0.32 1.37
N LYS A 259 -5.25 0.54 0.52
CA LYS A 259 -3.91 0.34 -0.04
C LYS A 259 -2.84 0.22 1.05
N HIS A 260 -2.87 1.08 2.06
CA HIS A 260 -1.93 1.01 3.17
C HIS A 260 -2.07 -0.29 3.96
N GLN A 261 -3.30 -0.69 4.31
CA GLN A 261 -3.53 -1.94 5.04
C GLN A 261 -3.10 -3.16 4.23
N LEU A 262 -3.37 -3.16 2.92
CA LEU A 262 -2.91 -4.22 2.03
C LEU A 262 -1.38 -4.32 2.02
N VAL A 263 -0.67 -3.22 1.77
CA VAL A 263 0.80 -3.22 1.74
C VAL A 263 1.39 -3.62 3.10
N LYS A 264 0.78 -3.16 4.20
CA LYS A 264 1.17 -3.54 5.56
C LYS A 264 1.01 -5.04 5.80
N GLN A 265 -0.10 -5.63 5.35
CA GLN A 265 -0.31 -7.08 5.44
C GLN A 265 0.68 -7.85 4.56
N GLN A 266 0.94 -7.39 3.34
CA GLN A 266 1.92 -8.02 2.44
C GLN A 266 3.33 -8.00 3.04
N LEU A 267 3.70 -6.90 3.70
CA LEU A 267 4.98 -6.80 4.40
C LEU A 267 5.07 -7.80 5.55
N LYS A 268 4.00 -7.93 6.36
CA LYS A 268 3.93 -8.95 7.43
C LYS A 268 4.02 -10.36 6.90
N ASP A 269 3.32 -10.67 5.80
CA ASP A 269 3.39 -11.99 5.16
C ASP A 269 4.82 -12.30 4.66
N GLN A 270 5.55 -11.30 4.12
CA GLN A 270 6.96 -11.46 3.72
C GLN A 270 7.86 -11.77 4.92
N TYR A 271 7.76 -11.00 6.01
CA TYR A 271 8.57 -11.27 7.20
C TYR A 271 8.19 -12.58 7.89
N PHE A 272 6.91 -12.95 7.85
CA PHE A 272 6.47 -14.26 8.33
C PHE A 272 7.16 -15.40 7.57
N LEU A 273 7.21 -15.31 6.23
CA LEU A 273 7.92 -16.27 5.40
C LEU A 273 9.42 -16.29 5.73
N GLN A 274 10.06 -15.12 5.82
CA GLN A 274 11.48 -15.01 6.16
C GLN A 274 11.81 -15.61 7.53
N ARG A 275 10.98 -15.37 8.57
CA ARG A 275 11.15 -15.98 9.90
C ARG A 275 11.07 -17.51 9.80
N HIS A 276 10.09 -18.00 9.06
CA HIS A 276 9.89 -19.45 8.89
C HIS A 276 11.06 -20.10 8.13
N GLU A 277 11.58 -19.46 7.09
CA GLU A 277 12.75 -19.93 6.33
C GLU A 277 14.03 -19.86 7.16
N LEU A 278 14.20 -18.82 7.98
CA LEU A 278 15.31 -18.69 8.92
C LEU A 278 15.34 -19.85 9.92
N LEU A 279 14.19 -20.19 10.50
CA LEU A 279 14.08 -21.34 11.42
C LEU A 279 14.44 -22.67 10.73
N ARG A 280 14.02 -22.87 9.48
CA ARG A 280 14.42 -24.05 8.68
C ARG A 280 15.93 -24.08 8.42
N LYS A 281 16.55 -22.94 8.11
CA LYS A 281 18.01 -22.81 7.97
C LYS A 281 18.71 -23.19 9.28
N HIS A 282 18.21 -22.67 10.40
CA HIS A 282 18.77 -22.93 11.74
C HIS A 282 18.69 -24.40 12.12
N GLU A 283 17.60 -25.08 11.78
CA GLU A 283 17.48 -26.52 11.99
C GLU A 283 18.55 -27.30 11.23
N LYS A 284 18.82 -26.95 9.97
CA LYS A 284 19.90 -27.57 9.17
C LYS A 284 21.30 -27.25 9.70
N GLU A 285 21.56 -26.02 10.13
CA GLU A 285 22.84 -25.67 10.78
C GLU A 285 23.05 -26.49 12.07
N ARG A 286 22.00 -26.67 12.88
CA ARG A 286 22.06 -27.46 14.12
C ARG A 286 22.28 -28.95 13.84
N GLU A 287 21.61 -29.53 12.86
CA GLU A 287 21.87 -30.91 12.40
C GLU A 287 23.33 -31.08 11.96
N GLN A 288 23.89 -30.12 11.22
CA GLN A 288 25.29 -30.15 10.77
C GLN A 288 26.27 -30.06 11.94
N MET A 289 26.02 -29.16 12.90
CA MET A 289 26.83 -29.02 14.11
C MET A 289 26.80 -30.30 14.97
N GLN A 290 25.63 -30.92 15.13
CA GLN A 290 25.50 -32.19 15.85
C GLN A 290 26.31 -33.30 15.18
N ARG A 291 26.21 -33.45 13.85
CA ARG A 291 27.01 -34.42 13.08
C ARG A 291 28.51 -34.14 13.23
N TYR A 292 28.93 -32.87 13.21
CA TYR A 292 30.32 -32.47 13.42
C TYR A 292 30.84 -32.86 14.81
N ASN A 293 30.13 -32.46 15.87
CA ASN A 293 30.48 -32.79 17.26
C ASN A 293 30.55 -34.31 17.49
N GLN A 294 29.58 -35.06 16.94
CA GLN A 294 29.58 -36.53 17.03
C GLN A 294 30.83 -37.14 16.37
N ARG A 295 31.24 -36.66 15.19
CA ARG A 295 32.46 -37.12 14.51
C ARG A 295 33.72 -36.83 15.32
N MET A 296 33.81 -35.65 15.94
CA MET A 296 34.96 -35.29 16.78
C MET A 296 35.09 -36.21 18.00
N LEU A 297 33.97 -36.51 18.67
CA LEU A 297 33.93 -37.45 19.79
C LEU A 297 34.34 -38.86 19.35
N GLU A 298 33.84 -39.34 18.22
CA GLU A 298 34.15 -40.68 17.72
C GLU A 298 35.63 -40.82 17.33
N GLN A 299 36.20 -39.79 16.69
CA GLN A 299 37.63 -39.76 16.37
C GLN A 299 38.51 -39.81 17.63
N LEU A 300 38.11 -39.11 18.70
CA LEU A 300 38.82 -39.17 19.98
C LEU A 300 38.74 -40.57 20.60
N LYS A 301 37.56 -41.20 20.61
CA LYS A 301 37.37 -42.57 21.12
C LYS A 301 38.23 -43.58 20.36
N ILE A 302 38.27 -43.51 19.02
CA ILE A 302 39.10 -44.37 18.18
C ILE A 302 40.58 -44.19 18.56
N ARG A 303 41.05 -42.95 18.74
CA ARG A 303 42.43 -42.66 19.15
C ARG A 303 42.74 -43.27 20.53
N GLN A 304 41.87 -43.06 21.51
CA GLN A 304 42.03 -43.62 22.85
C GLN A 304 42.04 -45.15 22.84
N GLN A 305 41.20 -45.78 22.02
CA GLN A 305 41.19 -47.23 21.86
C GLN A 305 42.50 -47.75 21.26
N GLN A 306 43.05 -47.07 20.25
CA GLN A 306 44.35 -47.41 19.67
C GLN A 306 45.49 -47.26 20.68
N GLU A 307 45.50 -46.19 21.48
CA GLU A 307 46.48 -45.96 22.55
C GLU A 307 46.40 -47.03 23.65
N LYS A 308 45.18 -47.38 24.10
CA LYS A 308 44.93 -48.46 25.08
C LYS A 308 45.42 -49.81 24.56
N ALA A 309 45.22 -50.10 23.27
CA ALA A 309 45.66 -51.36 22.66
C ALA A 309 47.19 -51.44 22.51
N ARG A 310 47.89 -50.31 22.36
CA ARG A 310 49.35 -50.26 22.19
C ARG A 310 50.10 -50.32 23.53
N LEU A 311 49.57 -49.70 24.59
CA LEU A 311 50.27 -49.55 25.88
C LEU A 311 50.80 -50.88 26.46
N PRO A 312 50.02 -51.99 26.52
CA PRO A 312 50.52 -53.25 27.06
C PRO A 312 51.68 -53.86 26.26
N LYS A 313 51.75 -53.58 24.95
CA LYS A 313 52.89 -54.03 24.11
C LYS A 313 54.14 -53.24 24.45
N ILE A 314 53.99 -51.92 24.60
CA ILE A 314 55.07 -51.01 25.00
C ILE A 314 55.60 -51.40 26.38
N GLN A 315 54.72 -51.52 27.39
CA GLN A 315 55.09 -51.90 28.76
C GLN A 315 55.84 -53.24 28.82
N ARG A 316 55.41 -54.26 28.05
CA ARG A 316 56.13 -55.53 27.97
C ARG A 316 57.53 -55.38 27.39
N SER A 317 57.68 -54.59 26.32
CA SER A 317 58.98 -54.38 25.68
C SER A 317 59.93 -53.58 26.58
N GLU A 318 59.44 -52.52 27.22
CA GLU A 318 60.22 -51.71 28.16
C GLU A 318 60.57 -52.47 29.43
N GLY A 319 59.63 -53.22 29.99
CA GLY A 319 59.85 -54.04 31.17
C GLY A 319 60.96 -55.07 30.95
N LYS A 320 61.02 -55.69 29.76
CA LYS A 320 62.14 -56.58 29.38
C LYS A 320 63.48 -55.83 29.37
N THR A 321 63.53 -54.66 28.74
CA THR A 321 64.75 -53.83 28.65
C THR A 321 65.20 -53.36 30.04
N ARG A 322 64.29 -52.85 30.86
CA ARG A 322 64.57 -52.41 32.26
C ARG A 322 65.06 -53.57 33.12
N MET A 323 64.43 -54.75 33.03
CA MET A 323 64.87 -55.96 33.73
C MET A 323 66.28 -56.39 33.30
N ALA A 324 66.58 -56.36 32.00
CA ALA A 324 67.92 -56.68 31.49
C ALA A 324 68.98 -55.69 32.02
N MET A 325 68.67 -54.39 32.03
CA MET A 325 69.55 -53.36 32.59
C MET A 325 69.76 -53.56 34.10
N TYR A 326 68.71 -53.88 34.87
CA TYR A 326 68.81 -54.13 36.30
C TYR A 326 69.67 -55.36 36.61
N LYS A 327 69.46 -56.47 35.89
CA LYS A 327 70.31 -57.67 36.01
C LYS A 327 71.78 -57.36 35.70
N LYS A 328 72.06 -56.56 34.67
CA LYS A 328 73.41 -56.10 34.34
C LYS A 328 74.01 -55.23 35.45
N SER A 329 73.22 -54.34 36.04
CA SER A 329 73.64 -53.49 37.16
C SER A 329 73.99 -54.31 38.41
N LEU A 330 73.18 -55.34 38.74
CA LEU A 330 73.45 -56.26 39.84
C LEU A 330 74.74 -57.06 39.64
N HIS A 331 75.06 -57.42 38.39
CA HIS A 331 76.31 -58.11 38.07
C HIS A 331 77.54 -57.22 38.27
N ILE A 332 77.44 -55.92 37.95
CA ILE A 332 78.53 -54.96 38.08
C ILE A 332 78.81 -54.60 39.55
N HIS A 333 77.77 -54.46 40.38
CA HIS A 333 77.89 -54.05 41.79
C HIS A 333 77.78 -55.25 42.75
N SER A 334 78.25 -56.43 42.34
CA SER A 334 77.97 -57.70 42.99
C SER A 334 78.50 -57.79 44.43
N SER A 335 77.66 -57.44 45.41
CA SER A 335 77.82 -57.78 46.82
C SER A 335 76.54 -58.44 47.34
N GLY A 336 76.69 -59.66 47.84
CA GLY A 336 75.60 -60.49 48.38
C GLY A 336 75.53 -61.89 47.80
N SER A 337 74.85 -62.79 48.51
CA SER A 337 74.66 -64.18 48.10
C SER A 337 73.75 -64.33 46.87
N ALA A 338 73.80 -65.48 46.18
CA ALA A 338 72.89 -65.79 45.06
C ALA A 338 71.40 -65.75 45.46
N SER A 339 71.10 -65.98 46.75
CA SER A 339 69.75 -65.86 47.30
C SER A 339 69.30 -64.40 47.35
N GLU A 340 70.16 -63.50 47.86
CA GLU A 340 69.89 -62.06 47.91
C GLU A 340 69.73 -61.45 46.51
N GLN A 341 70.52 -61.90 45.53
CA GLN A 341 70.36 -61.46 44.14
C GLN A 341 69.00 -61.86 43.55
N ARG A 342 68.52 -63.08 43.85
CA ARG A 342 67.17 -63.52 43.44
C ARG A 342 66.07 -62.69 44.10
N GLU A 343 66.24 -62.36 45.38
CA GLU A 343 65.28 -61.53 46.10
C GLU A 343 65.24 -60.09 45.55
N LYS A 344 66.40 -59.47 45.27
CA LYS A 344 66.51 -58.16 44.62
C LYS A 344 65.82 -58.13 43.25
N ILE A 345 65.97 -59.19 42.43
CA ILE A 345 65.27 -59.33 41.14
C ILE A 345 63.75 -59.41 41.34
N LYS A 346 63.28 -60.16 42.36
CA LYS A 346 61.85 -60.27 42.68
C LYS A 346 61.26 -58.93 43.13
N GLN A 347 61.97 -58.20 43.99
CA GLN A 347 61.58 -56.85 44.43
C GLN A 347 61.51 -55.86 43.26
N PHE A 348 62.48 -55.90 42.34
CA PHE A 348 62.45 -55.08 41.12
C PHE A 348 61.27 -55.43 40.21
N ALA A 349 60.95 -56.72 40.04
CA ALA A 349 59.79 -57.14 39.26
C ALA A 349 58.46 -56.61 39.86
N GLN A 350 58.32 -56.66 41.19
CA GLN A 350 57.15 -56.10 41.88
C GLN A 350 57.08 -54.57 41.76
N GLN A 351 58.23 -53.88 41.80
CA GLN A 351 58.31 -52.44 41.60
C GLN A 351 57.94 -52.05 40.16
N GLU A 352 58.41 -52.80 39.18
CA GLU A 352 58.07 -52.60 37.76
C GLU A 352 56.59 -52.86 37.49
N GLU A 353 55.99 -53.87 38.13
CA GLU A 353 54.54 -54.12 38.07
C GLU A 353 53.74 -52.94 38.66
N LYS A 354 54.16 -52.40 39.81
CA LYS A 354 53.56 -51.19 40.40
C LYS A 354 53.66 -49.99 39.45
N ARG A 355 54.82 -49.79 38.80
CA ARG A 355 55.02 -48.73 37.79
C ARG A 355 54.05 -48.89 36.62
N GLN A 356 53.94 -50.09 36.06
CA GLN A 356 53.04 -50.37 34.93
C GLN A 356 51.57 -50.18 35.29
N LYS A 357 51.17 -50.52 36.53
CA LYS A 357 49.83 -50.25 37.04
C LYS A 357 49.57 -48.75 37.18
N ALA A 358 50.51 -47.98 37.74
CA ALA A 358 50.40 -46.52 37.85
C ALA A 358 50.32 -45.83 36.48
N GLU A 359 51.11 -46.28 35.50
CA GLU A 359 51.08 -45.76 34.13
C GLU A 359 49.74 -46.04 33.42
N ARG A 360 49.15 -47.24 33.61
CA ARG A 360 47.80 -47.54 33.10
C ARG A 360 46.74 -46.64 33.72
N LEU A 361 46.82 -46.40 35.03
CA LEU A 361 45.90 -45.48 35.73
C LEU A 361 46.06 -44.05 35.20
N HIS A 362 47.30 -43.58 35.02
CA HIS A 362 47.57 -42.26 34.47
C HIS A 362 47.03 -42.12 33.04
N GLN A 363 47.21 -43.14 32.18
CA GLN A 363 46.63 -43.15 30.84
C GLN A 363 45.10 -43.07 30.88
N GLN A 364 44.46 -43.82 31.78
CA GLN A 364 43.02 -43.78 31.95
C GLN A 364 42.54 -42.38 32.37
N GLN A 365 43.16 -41.78 33.38
CA GLN A 365 42.84 -40.42 33.84
C GLN A 365 43.01 -39.40 32.72
N LYS A 366 44.10 -39.50 31.93
CA LYS A 366 44.32 -38.65 30.75
C LYS A 366 43.18 -38.79 29.74
N HIS A 367 42.75 -40.02 29.44
CA HIS A 367 41.65 -40.27 28.52
C HIS A 367 40.31 -39.73 29.04
N GLU A 368 40.04 -39.86 30.33
CA GLU A 368 38.85 -39.29 30.98
C GLU A 368 38.84 -37.76 30.91
N THR A 369 39.97 -37.09 31.20
CA THR A 369 40.09 -35.63 31.07
C THR A 369 39.86 -35.18 29.62
N GLN A 370 40.53 -35.81 28.65
CA GLN A 370 40.34 -35.49 27.22
C GLN A 370 38.89 -35.67 26.76
N MET A 371 38.18 -36.69 27.27
CA MET A 371 36.77 -36.89 26.96
C MET A 371 35.90 -35.78 27.55
N LYS A 372 36.17 -35.35 28.79
CA LYS A 372 35.46 -34.22 29.42
C LYS A 372 35.68 -32.93 28.63
N ASP A 373 36.92 -32.61 28.27
CA ASP A 373 37.25 -31.41 27.50
C ASP A 373 36.57 -31.43 26.13
N MET A 374 36.54 -32.59 25.45
CA MET A 374 35.88 -32.73 24.15
C MET A 374 34.36 -32.56 24.25
N LEU A 375 33.73 -33.09 25.30
CA LEU A 375 32.30 -32.88 25.54
C LEU A 375 31.99 -31.41 25.84
N ALA A 376 32.81 -30.75 26.66
CA ALA A 376 32.68 -29.33 26.95
C ALA A 376 32.83 -28.48 25.67
N GLN A 377 33.75 -28.83 24.77
CA GLN A 377 33.88 -28.17 23.48
C GLN A 377 32.64 -28.38 22.60
N CYS A 378 32.07 -29.59 22.56
CA CYS A 378 30.85 -29.87 21.79
C CYS A 378 29.65 -29.06 22.31
N GLU A 379 29.53 -28.94 23.63
CA GLU A 379 28.52 -28.11 24.28
C GLU A 379 28.73 -26.62 23.95
N SER A 380 29.97 -26.13 24.06
CA SER A 380 30.32 -24.76 23.70
C SER A 380 29.98 -24.44 22.25
N ASN A 381 30.32 -25.32 21.30
CA ASN A 381 29.99 -25.15 19.88
C ASN A 381 28.47 -25.05 19.65
N THR A 382 27.68 -25.81 20.44
CA THR A 382 26.21 -25.82 20.33
C THR A 382 25.63 -24.52 20.90
N ASN A 383 26.16 -24.04 22.02
CA ASN A 383 25.73 -22.81 22.67
C ASN A 383 26.07 -21.57 21.82
N GLU A 384 27.28 -21.51 21.26
CA GLU A 384 27.68 -20.43 20.35
C GLU A 384 26.80 -20.36 19.11
N LEU A 385 26.52 -21.52 18.48
CA LEU A 385 25.60 -21.59 17.35
C LEU A 385 24.20 -21.09 17.73
N GLN A 386 23.68 -21.52 18.89
CA GLN A 386 22.36 -21.08 19.36
C GLN A 386 22.33 -19.57 19.63
N GLN A 387 23.41 -18.99 20.15
CA GLN A 387 23.52 -17.55 20.36
C GLN A 387 23.46 -16.80 19.02
N LEU A 388 24.28 -17.19 18.04
CA LEU A 388 24.27 -16.59 16.70
C LEU A 388 22.89 -16.70 16.04
N GLN A 389 22.20 -17.82 16.25
CA GLN A 389 20.84 -18.02 15.78
C GLN A 389 19.84 -17.07 16.45
N ASN A 390 19.94 -16.88 17.77
CA ASN A 390 19.09 -15.93 18.49
C ASN A 390 19.32 -14.50 18.01
N GLU A 391 20.57 -14.10 17.81
CA GLU A 391 20.94 -12.78 17.28
C GLU A 391 20.35 -12.55 15.88
N LYS A 392 20.45 -13.53 14.97
CA LYS A 392 19.80 -13.46 13.64
C LYS A 392 18.29 -13.27 13.74
N CYS A 393 17.62 -13.99 14.64
CA CYS A 393 16.17 -13.86 14.87
C CYS A 393 15.82 -12.47 15.42
N HIS A 394 16.58 -11.97 16.39
CA HIS A 394 16.37 -10.63 16.97
C HIS A 394 16.52 -9.53 15.92
N LEU A 395 17.60 -9.57 15.12
CA LEU A 395 17.83 -8.60 14.04
C LEU A 395 16.71 -8.63 13.00
N LEU A 396 16.18 -9.81 12.67
CA LEU A 396 15.07 -9.93 11.72
C LEU A 396 13.79 -9.26 12.25
N ILE A 397 13.47 -9.46 13.53
CA ILE A 397 12.29 -8.87 14.17
C ILE A 397 12.45 -7.35 14.34
N GLU A 398 13.65 -6.89 14.70
CA GLU A 398 13.95 -5.46 14.78
C GLU A 398 13.78 -4.78 13.43
N HIS A 399 14.33 -5.40 12.37
CA HIS A 399 14.19 -4.90 11.00
C HIS A 399 12.73 -4.89 10.54
N GLU A 400 11.94 -5.93 10.83
CA GLU A 400 10.49 -5.96 10.57
C GLU A 400 9.78 -4.80 11.26
N THR A 401 10.06 -4.60 12.53
CA THR A 401 9.45 -3.54 13.35
C THR A 401 9.78 -2.16 12.79
N GLN A 402 11.05 -1.94 12.42
CA GLN A 402 11.50 -0.68 11.81
C GLN A 402 10.84 -0.44 10.45
N LYS A 403 10.70 -1.48 9.60
CA LYS A 403 10.04 -1.34 8.29
C LYS A 403 8.55 -1.06 8.43
N LEU A 404 7.86 -1.73 9.35
CA LEU A 404 6.44 -1.46 9.63
C LEU A 404 6.23 -0.03 10.14
N LYS A 405 7.10 0.43 11.05
CA LYS A 405 7.07 1.81 11.55
C LYS A 405 7.29 2.82 10.42
N SER A 406 8.31 2.61 9.59
CA SER A 406 8.59 3.49 8.44
C SER A 406 7.45 3.51 7.42
N LEU A 407 6.78 2.37 7.20
CA LEU A 407 5.61 2.28 6.34
C LEU A 407 4.44 3.10 6.88
N ASP A 408 4.16 3.00 8.19
CA ASP A 408 3.10 3.77 8.86
C ASP A 408 3.41 5.28 8.82
N GLU A 409 4.66 5.67 9.07
CA GLU A 409 5.12 7.07 8.99
C GLU A 409 4.96 7.64 7.57
N ASN A 410 5.38 6.88 6.54
CA ASN A 410 5.20 7.27 5.15
C ASN A 410 3.72 7.44 4.79
N HIS A 411 2.86 6.52 5.23
CA HIS A 411 1.43 6.63 4.99
C HIS A 411 0.84 7.87 5.66
N ASN A 412 1.19 8.14 6.91
CA ASN A 412 0.71 9.32 7.64
C ASN A 412 1.13 10.63 6.95
N GLN A 413 2.37 10.69 6.47
CA GLN A 413 2.87 11.82 5.70
C GLN A 413 2.13 11.96 4.36
N HIS A 414 1.94 10.86 3.63
CA HIS A 414 1.16 10.86 2.39
C HIS A 414 -0.28 11.33 2.60
N MET A 415 -0.94 10.89 3.67
CA MET A 415 -2.30 11.30 4.01
C MET A 415 -2.37 12.78 4.38
N LYS A 416 -1.33 13.33 5.01
CA LYS A 416 -1.22 14.77 5.27
C LYS A 416 -1.14 15.54 3.94
N GLU A 417 -0.26 15.13 3.04
CA GLU A 417 -0.11 15.76 1.71
C GLU A 417 -1.39 15.66 0.87
N TRP A 418 -2.08 14.52 0.91
CA TRP A 418 -3.34 14.34 0.22
C TRP A 418 -4.41 15.30 0.76
N ARG A 419 -4.55 15.44 2.09
CA ARG A 419 -5.45 16.43 2.71
C ARG A 419 -5.08 17.86 2.35
N ASP A 420 -3.79 18.18 2.29
CA ASP A 420 -3.32 19.51 1.90
C ASP A 420 -3.66 19.82 0.43
N LYS A 421 -3.59 18.82 -0.46
CA LYS A 421 -4.06 18.93 -1.86
C LYS A 421 -5.58 18.98 -1.99
N LEU A 422 -6.33 18.45 -1.03
CA LEU A 422 -7.79 18.45 -1.05
C LEU A 422 -8.38 19.83 -0.79
N ARG A 423 -7.79 20.60 0.14
CA ARG A 423 -8.23 21.96 0.48
C ARG A 423 -8.40 22.90 -0.74
N PRO A 424 -7.39 23.06 -1.63
CA PRO A 424 -7.54 23.91 -2.81
C PRO A 424 -8.56 23.35 -3.81
N ARG A 425 -8.69 22.03 -3.96
CA ARG A 425 -9.75 21.42 -4.81
C ARG A 425 -11.14 21.81 -4.30
N LYS A 426 -11.38 21.70 -3.00
CA LYS A 426 -12.66 22.09 -2.38
C LYS A 426 -12.96 23.57 -2.54
N LYS A 427 -11.94 24.42 -2.37
CA LYS A 427 -12.08 25.86 -2.58
C LYS A 427 -12.43 26.18 -4.04
N ALA A 428 -11.70 25.59 -5.01
CA ALA A 428 -11.94 25.81 -6.43
C ALA A 428 -13.37 25.39 -6.84
N LEU A 429 -13.85 24.26 -6.31
CA LEU A 429 -15.24 23.83 -6.50
C LEU A 429 -16.23 24.89 -6.01
N GLU A 430 -16.12 25.34 -4.75
CA GLU A 430 -17.04 26.34 -4.21
C GLU A 430 -16.94 27.69 -4.95
N ASP A 431 -15.75 28.10 -5.38
CA ASP A 431 -15.55 29.32 -6.16
C ASP A 431 -16.27 29.21 -7.53
N GLU A 432 -16.21 28.05 -8.20
CA GLU A 432 -16.95 27.79 -9.45
C GLU A 432 -18.47 27.81 -9.24
N LEU A 433 -18.96 27.19 -8.16
CA LEU A 433 -20.39 27.19 -7.81
C LEU A 433 -20.88 28.63 -7.53
N ASN A 434 -20.11 29.40 -6.78
CA ASN A 434 -20.42 30.79 -6.47
C ASN A 434 -20.36 31.70 -7.71
N GLN A 435 -19.43 31.44 -8.63
CA GLN A 435 -19.34 32.14 -9.90
C GLN A 435 -20.61 31.91 -10.74
N LYS A 436 -21.05 30.66 -10.91
CA LYS A 436 -22.30 30.33 -11.63
C LYS A 436 -23.52 30.98 -11.01
N LYS A 437 -23.57 31.07 -9.68
CA LYS A 437 -24.64 31.77 -8.97
C LYS A 437 -24.66 33.27 -9.28
N ARG A 438 -23.48 33.92 -9.23
CA ARG A 438 -23.34 35.35 -9.59
C ARG A 438 -23.73 35.60 -11.05
N GLU A 439 -23.33 34.72 -11.97
CA GLU A 439 -23.70 34.83 -13.38
C GLU A 439 -25.22 34.73 -13.59
N GLN A 440 -25.90 33.80 -12.91
CA GLN A 440 -27.36 33.69 -12.97
C GLN A 440 -28.04 34.95 -12.38
N GLU A 441 -27.56 35.46 -11.25
CA GLU A 441 -28.10 36.69 -10.65
C GLU A 441 -27.93 37.90 -11.58
N MET A 442 -26.77 38.02 -12.25
CA MET A 442 -26.53 39.08 -13.24
C MET A 442 -27.43 38.94 -14.46
N PHE A 443 -27.63 37.72 -14.97
CA PHE A 443 -28.52 37.45 -16.09
C PHE A 443 -29.95 37.96 -15.83
N PHE A 444 -30.49 37.69 -14.65
CA PHE A 444 -31.85 38.16 -14.30
C PHE A 444 -31.91 39.66 -14.00
N LYS A 445 -30.88 40.26 -13.37
CA LYS A 445 -30.82 41.72 -13.17
C LYS A 445 -30.81 42.49 -14.49
N LEU A 446 -29.98 42.06 -15.45
CA LEU A 446 -29.92 42.65 -16.79
C LEU A 446 -31.27 42.51 -17.52
N SER A 447 -32.01 41.42 -17.28
CA SER A 447 -33.35 41.23 -17.84
C SER A 447 -34.43 42.11 -17.20
N GLU A 448 -34.22 42.65 -15.99
CA GLU A 448 -35.11 43.64 -15.37
C GLU A 448 -34.78 45.05 -15.84
N GLU A 449 -33.50 45.40 -15.99
CA GLU A 449 -33.06 46.73 -16.46
C GLU A 449 -33.42 46.99 -17.93
N ALA A 450 -33.38 45.97 -18.79
CA ALA A 450 -33.77 46.07 -20.20
C ALA A 450 -35.26 46.40 -20.42
N ASP A 451 -36.14 46.07 -19.48
CA ASP A 451 -37.57 46.40 -19.54
C ASP A 451 -37.87 47.85 -19.08
N GLY A 452 -36.91 48.52 -18.42
CA GLY A 452 -37.03 49.91 -17.97
C GLY A 452 -36.74 50.94 -19.08
N GLN A 453 -36.05 50.53 -20.15
CA GLN A 453 -35.84 51.34 -21.34
C GLN A 453 -36.79 50.85 -22.44
N MET A 454 -37.89 51.57 -22.65
CA MET A 454 -38.69 51.42 -23.87
C MET A 454 -37.83 51.78 -25.09
N PRO A 455 -37.50 50.84 -26.00
CA PRO A 455 -37.13 51.24 -27.34
C PRO A 455 -38.43 51.51 -28.09
N ALA A 456 -38.62 52.75 -28.55
CA ALA A 456 -39.49 52.98 -29.69
C ALA A 456 -39.03 52.02 -30.81
N SER A 457 -39.91 51.11 -31.22
CA SER A 457 -39.62 50.17 -32.29
C SER A 457 -39.19 50.93 -33.55
N PRO A 458 -38.26 50.37 -34.35
CA PRO A 458 -38.75 49.45 -35.36
C PRO A 458 -37.89 48.18 -35.53
N THR A 459 -38.57 47.05 -35.51
CA THR A 459 -38.44 45.97 -36.50
C THR A 459 -37.02 45.61 -36.97
N LYS A 460 -36.29 44.76 -36.22
CA LYS A 460 -35.30 43.82 -36.81
C LYS A 460 -35.25 42.51 -36.02
N HIS A 461 -35.33 41.40 -36.75
CA HIS A 461 -35.25 40.04 -36.22
C HIS A 461 -33.92 39.81 -35.48
N ALA A 462 -34.01 39.29 -34.25
CA ALA A 462 -32.87 38.77 -33.52
C ALA A 462 -32.27 37.60 -34.30
N LYS A 463 -31.04 37.76 -34.78
CA LYS A 463 -30.29 36.68 -35.41
C LYS A 463 -29.86 35.71 -34.32
N PHE A 464 -30.32 34.47 -34.48
CA PHE A 464 -29.79 33.27 -33.87
C PHE A 464 -28.25 33.28 -33.94
N VAL A 465 -27.57 33.15 -32.81
CA VAL A 465 -26.13 32.84 -32.78
C VAL A 465 -26.02 31.32 -32.73
N PRO A 466 -25.47 30.64 -33.76
CA PRO A 466 -25.19 29.22 -33.66
C PRO A 466 -24.01 29.01 -32.73
N PHE A 467 -24.20 28.12 -31.77
CA PHE A 467 -23.14 27.55 -30.96
C PHE A 467 -22.13 26.84 -31.89
N SER A 468 -20.91 27.36 -31.95
CA SER A 468 -19.79 26.67 -32.60
C SER A 468 -19.26 25.62 -31.64
N SER A 469 -19.54 24.35 -31.93
CA SER A 469 -18.77 23.24 -31.37
C SER A 469 -17.38 23.29 -32.01
N ALA A 470 -16.35 23.59 -31.22
CA ALA A 470 -14.98 23.34 -31.62
C ALA A 470 -14.60 21.94 -31.12
N GLU A 471 -14.37 21.08 -32.10
CA GLU A 471 -13.86 19.73 -31.98
C GLU A 471 -12.53 19.65 -31.23
N SER A 472 -12.39 18.55 -30.49
CA SER A 472 -11.22 17.68 -30.41
C SER A 472 -9.93 18.12 -31.10
N SER A 473 -8.88 18.27 -30.29
CA SER A 473 -7.58 17.63 -30.46
C SER A 473 -6.97 17.34 -29.09
#